data_AF-A0A942YU57-F1
#
_entry.id   AF-A0A942YU57-F1
#
_cell.length_a   1.000
_cell.length_b   1.000
_cell.length_c   1.000
_cell.angle_alpha   90.00
_cell.angle_beta   90.00
_cell.angle_gamma   90.00
#
_symmetry.space_group_name_H-M   'P 1'
#
loop_
_entity.id
_entity.type
_entity.pdbx_description
1 polymer ?
#
loop_
_entity_poly.entity_id
_entity_poly.type
_entity_poly.pdbx_seq_one_letter_code
_entity_poly.pdbx_strand_id
1 'polypeptide(L)'
;MKTSKTMILTYSAMGIALNVILGTVVSSLKIPLLFLDTIGTVLIAVLFGPWWGALAGALTNVVLGVTTGGSAIFFGLVNVAIALVVGYIAKRFDFTKWYVALITGLILSVVAPLIGTPIAVALFGGLNGSGMDVVVLWLRAAGDSVFASTFISRITGNFVDKIITCLLVMFMVTKLPYFAKLVKKENRNAA
;
A
#
# COMPACT_ATOMS: atom_id res chain seq x y z
N MET A 1 -24.43 -15.08 -5.12
CA MET A 1 -24.47 -13.62 -4.90
C MET A 1 -23.90 -12.90 -6.11
N LYS A 2 -24.65 -12.02 -6.77
CA LYS A 2 -24.10 -11.12 -7.82
C LYS A 2 -23.23 -10.06 -7.13
N THR A 3 -22.03 -9.83 -7.64
CA THR A 3 -21.19 -8.72 -7.15
C THR A 3 -21.76 -7.48 -7.82
N SER A 4 -22.54 -6.70 -7.09
CA SER A 4 -23.10 -5.46 -7.61
C SER A 4 -22.02 -4.38 -7.68
N LYS A 5 -22.10 -3.47 -8.65
CA LYS A 5 -21.27 -2.26 -8.68
C LYS A 5 -21.36 -1.49 -7.37
N THR A 6 -22.55 -1.44 -6.75
CA THR A 6 -22.76 -0.82 -5.44
C THR A 6 -21.86 -1.43 -4.37
N MET A 7 -21.72 -2.76 -4.34
CA MET A 7 -20.90 -3.45 -3.36
C MET A 7 -19.41 -3.09 -3.52
N ILE A 8 -18.91 -3.10 -4.75
CA ILE A 8 -17.52 -2.74 -5.06
C ILE A 8 -17.24 -1.31 -4.62
N LEU A 9 -18.16 -0.38 -4.91
CA LEU A 9 -18.04 1.02 -4.50
C LEU A 9 -18.05 1.16 -2.97
N THR A 10 -18.95 0.49 -2.25
CA THR A 10 -19.01 0.54 -0.79
C THR A 10 -17.72 0.05 -0.15
N TYR A 11 -17.21 -1.12 -0.56
CA TYR A 11 -15.95 -1.63 -0.02
C TYR A 11 -14.76 -0.76 -0.41
N SER A 12 -14.74 -0.22 -1.63
CA SER A 12 -13.68 0.70 -2.07
C SER A 12 -13.65 1.97 -1.22
N ALA A 13 -14.82 2.55 -0.93
CA ALA A 13 -14.93 3.70 -0.03
C ALA A 13 -14.47 3.37 1.40
N MET A 14 -14.84 2.19 1.92
CA MET A 14 -14.33 1.71 3.22
C MET A 14 -12.81 1.52 3.21
N GLY A 15 -12.24 0.96 2.14
CA GLY A 15 -10.80 0.78 1.97
C GLY A 15 -10.05 2.12 1.94
N ILE A 16 -10.60 3.12 1.26
CA ILE A 16 -10.06 4.48 1.25
C ILE A 16 -10.07 5.08 2.66
N ALA A 17 -11.20 4.99 3.37
CA ALA A 17 -11.32 5.48 4.74
C ALA A 17 -10.32 4.79 5.67
N LEU A 18 -10.17 3.46 5.53
CA LEU A 18 -9.24 2.66 6.33
C LEU A 18 -7.78 3.11 6.11
N ASN A 19 -7.37 3.33 4.86
CA ASN A 19 -6.03 3.83 4.56
C ASN A 19 -5.78 5.20 5.20
N VAL A 20 -6.73 6.13 5.07
CA VAL A 20 -6.60 7.50 5.62
C VAL A 20 -6.52 7.46 7.13
N ILE A 21 -7.42 6.72 7.80
CA ILE A 21 -7.48 6.65 9.26
C ILE A 21 -6.23 5.96 9.81
N LEU A 22 -5.88 4.77 9.32
CA LEU A 22 -4.73 4.03 9.83
C LEU A 22 -3.42 4.76 9.55
N GLY A 23 -3.24 5.28 8.33
CA GLY A 23 -2.07 6.07 7.97
C GLY A 23 -1.90 7.30 8.87
N THR A 24 -3.00 8.03 9.14
CA THR A 24 -2.97 9.20 10.01
C THR A 24 -2.66 8.84 11.46
N VAL A 25 -3.28 7.78 11.99
CA VAL A 25 -3.05 7.32 13.37
C VAL A 25 -1.60 6.88 13.56
N VAL A 26 -1.08 6.05 12.66
CA VAL A 26 0.30 5.54 12.73
C VAL A 26 1.31 6.68 12.60
N SER A 27 1.08 7.62 11.68
CA SER A 27 1.92 8.81 11.52
C SER A 27 1.89 9.70 12.76
N SER A 28 0.72 9.86 13.40
CA SER A 28 0.57 10.67 14.62
C SER A 28 1.27 10.05 15.82
N LEU A 29 1.24 8.73 15.93
CA LEU A 29 1.95 7.96 16.96
C LEU A 29 3.46 7.85 16.70
N LYS A 30 3.94 8.31 15.54
CA LYS A 30 5.36 8.25 15.11
C LYS A 30 5.96 6.84 15.23
N ILE A 31 5.16 5.82 14.92
CA ILE A 31 5.64 4.43 14.96
C ILE A 31 6.68 4.27 13.84
N PRO A 32 7.95 3.90 14.15
CA PRO A 32 8.95 3.70 13.13
C PRO A 32 8.61 2.44 12.31
N LEU A 33 8.99 2.44 11.03
CA LEU A 33 8.88 1.29 10.11
C LEU A 33 7.45 0.82 9.75
N LEU A 34 6.40 1.49 10.22
CA LEU A 34 5.02 1.09 10.00
C LEU A 34 4.23 2.27 9.43
N PHE A 35 3.37 2.03 8.44
CA PHE A 35 2.52 3.06 7.82
C PHE A 35 1.05 2.63 7.75
N LEU A 36 0.77 1.37 7.41
CA LEU A 36 -0.57 0.76 7.27
C LEU A 36 -1.54 1.50 6.33
N ASP A 37 -1.02 2.44 5.56
CA ASP A 37 -1.72 3.36 4.66
C ASP A 37 -2.17 2.70 3.34
N THR A 38 -1.91 1.40 3.19
CA THR A 38 -2.19 0.64 1.97
C THR A 38 -3.02 -0.61 2.20
N ILE A 39 -3.43 -0.91 3.45
CA ILE A 39 -4.25 -2.10 3.76
C ILE A 39 -5.53 -2.11 2.93
N GLY A 40 -6.25 -0.99 2.85
CA GLY A 40 -7.46 -0.87 2.06
C GLY A 40 -7.20 -1.07 0.57
N THR A 41 -6.10 -0.52 0.05
CA THR A 41 -5.73 -0.68 -1.36
C THR A 41 -5.43 -2.13 -1.71
N VAL A 42 -4.63 -2.81 -0.88
CA VAL A 42 -4.30 -4.23 -1.04
C VAL A 42 -5.55 -5.08 -0.90
N LEU A 43 -6.42 -4.81 0.08
CA LEU A 43 -7.68 -5.53 0.28
C LEU A 43 -8.60 -5.43 -0.95
N ILE A 44 -8.81 -4.24 -1.49
CA ILE A 44 -9.67 -4.05 -2.67
C ILE A 44 -9.06 -4.68 -3.92
N ALA A 45 -7.73 -4.62 -4.07
CA ALA A 45 -7.04 -5.31 -5.15
C ALA A 45 -7.23 -6.83 -5.09
N VAL A 46 -7.20 -7.42 -3.88
CA VAL A 46 -7.42 -8.86 -3.67
C VAL A 46 -8.90 -9.25 -3.87
N LEU A 47 -9.84 -8.43 -3.40
CA LEU A 47 -11.28 -8.76 -3.45
C LEU A 47 -11.92 -8.55 -4.82
N PHE A 48 -11.52 -7.49 -5.54
CA PHE A 48 -12.19 -7.04 -6.76
C PHE A 48 -11.24 -6.85 -7.95
N GLY A 49 -9.95 -7.12 -7.77
CA GLY A 49 -8.96 -7.09 -8.84
C GLY A 49 -8.18 -5.77 -8.96
N PRO A 50 -7.18 -5.74 -9.86
CA PRO A 50 -6.14 -4.71 -9.90
C PRO A 50 -6.68 -3.30 -10.18
N TRP A 51 -7.65 -3.17 -11.10
CA TRP A 51 -8.18 -1.86 -11.51
C TRP A 51 -9.02 -1.18 -10.42
N TRP A 52 -9.85 -1.95 -9.70
CA TRP A 52 -10.62 -1.42 -8.57
C TRP A 52 -9.71 -1.06 -7.40
N GLY A 53 -8.68 -1.87 -7.14
CA GLY A 53 -7.64 -1.52 -6.17
C GLY A 53 -6.89 -0.25 -6.55
N ALA A 54 -6.52 -0.10 -7.82
CA ALA A 54 -5.79 1.06 -8.33
C ALA A 54 -6.62 2.33 -8.19
N LEU A 55 -7.91 2.27 -8.55
CA LEU A 55 -8.83 3.39 -8.38
C LEU A 55 -8.96 3.77 -6.89
N ALA A 56 -9.15 2.79 -6.00
CA ALA A 56 -9.23 3.04 -4.57
C ALA A 56 -7.93 3.67 -4.03
N GLY A 57 -6.77 3.13 -4.40
CA GLY A 57 -5.46 3.64 -3.99
C GLY A 57 -5.13 5.04 -4.51
N ALA A 58 -5.50 5.35 -5.76
CA ALA A 58 -5.39 6.69 -6.31
C ALA A 58 -6.28 7.66 -5.53
N LEU A 59 -7.55 7.31 -5.31
CA LEU A 59 -8.50 8.14 -4.58
C LEU A 59 -8.09 8.36 -3.11
N THR A 60 -7.46 7.37 -2.45
CA THR A 60 -6.85 7.57 -1.13
C THR A 60 -5.89 8.76 -1.13
N ASN A 61 -5.00 8.86 -2.12
CA ASN A 61 -4.02 9.94 -2.17
C ASN A 61 -4.63 11.27 -2.62
N VAL A 62 -5.72 11.25 -3.39
CA VAL A 62 -6.50 12.47 -3.66
C VAL A 62 -7.12 12.99 -2.37
N VAL A 63 -7.74 12.12 -1.56
CA VAL A 63 -8.30 12.51 -0.26
C VAL A 63 -7.22 13.08 0.65
N LEU A 64 -6.09 12.38 0.81
CA LEU A 64 -4.95 12.87 1.58
C LEU A 64 -4.40 14.19 1.01
N GLY A 65 -4.39 14.35 -0.31
CA GLY A 65 -4.03 15.58 -1.01
C GLY A 65 -4.81 16.79 -0.52
N VAL A 66 -6.12 16.61 -0.34
CA VAL A 66 -7.03 17.67 0.09
C VAL A 66 -7.00 17.88 1.60
N THR A 67 -6.81 16.82 2.40
CA THR A 67 -6.92 16.88 3.86
C THR A 67 -5.60 17.13 4.59
N THR A 68 -4.48 16.67 4.03
CA THR A 68 -3.16 16.69 4.70
C THR A 68 -2.12 17.52 3.95
N GLY A 69 -2.25 17.65 2.63
CA GLY A 69 -1.38 18.50 1.81
C GLY A 69 -1.28 18.03 0.36
N GLY A 70 -1.24 18.98 -0.58
CA GLY A 70 -1.34 18.68 -2.02
C GLY A 70 -0.22 17.77 -2.56
N SER A 71 0.92 17.69 -1.90
CA SER A 71 2.02 16.79 -2.27
C SER A 71 1.68 15.31 -2.13
N ALA A 72 0.70 14.95 -1.28
CA ALA A 72 0.26 13.57 -1.11
C ALA A 72 -0.33 12.96 -2.41
N ILE A 73 -0.90 13.79 -3.28
CA ILE A 73 -1.52 13.35 -4.55
C ILE A 73 -0.52 12.60 -5.43
N PHE A 74 0.75 13.03 -5.46
CA PHE A 74 1.78 12.40 -6.27
C PHE A 74 2.09 10.96 -5.83
N PHE A 75 1.96 10.64 -4.53
CA PHE A 75 2.10 9.28 -4.02
C PHE A 75 0.94 8.36 -4.42
N GLY A 76 -0.12 8.91 -5.03
CA GLY A 76 -1.15 8.13 -5.72
C GLY A 76 -0.60 7.12 -6.72
N LEU A 77 0.47 7.48 -7.43
CA LEU A 77 1.16 6.59 -8.38
C LEU A 77 1.74 5.35 -7.68
N VAL A 78 2.25 5.50 -6.46
CA VAL A 78 2.76 4.39 -5.65
C VAL A 78 1.62 3.44 -5.29
N ASN A 79 0.48 3.98 -4.84
CA ASN A 79 -0.69 3.16 -4.49
C ASN A 79 -1.31 2.44 -5.70
N VAL A 80 -1.32 3.09 -6.86
CA VAL A 80 -1.73 2.44 -8.11
C VAL A 80 -0.82 1.27 -8.43
N ALA A 81 0.51 1.46 -8.39
CA ALA A 81 1.46 0.39 -8.65
C ALA A 81 1.32 -0.78 -7.67
N ILE A 82 1.17 -0.49 -6.37
CA ILE A 82 0.91 -1.49 -5.32
C ILE A 82 -0.35 -2.31 -5.68
N ALA A 83 -1.44 -1.64 -6.01
CA ALA A 83 -2.71 -2.30 -6.31
C ALA A 83 -2.63 -3.19 -7.57
N LEU A 84 -1.92 -2.73 -8.60
CA LEU A 84 -1.74 -3.52 -9.82
C LEU A 84 -0.93 -4.79 -9.51
N VAL A 85 0.21 -4.66 -8.82
CA VAL A 85 1.05 -5.81 -8.45
C VAL A 85 0.26 -6.82 -7.62
N VAL A 86 -0.39 -6.36 -6.54
CA VAL A 86 -1.19 -7.22 -5.66
C VAL A 86 -2.35 -7.85 -6.42
N GLY A 87 -3.10 -7.07 -7.19
CA GLY A 87 -4.28 -7.54 -7.90
C GLY A 87 -3.95 -8.59 -8.96
N TYR A 88 -2.84 -8.44 -9.69
CA TYR A 88 -2.39 -9.47 -10.63
C TYR A 88 -1.86 -10.72 -9.93
N ILE A 89 -1.13 -10.57 -8.81
CA ILE A 89 -0.70 -11.72 -8.00
C ILE A 89 -1.90 -12.47 -7.45
N ALA A 90 -2.89 -11.78 -6.87
CA ALA A 90 -4.09 -12.38 -6.31
C ALA A 90 -4.97 -13.09 -7.36
N LYS A 91 -4.94 -12.63 -8.62
CA LYS A 91 -5.61 -13.31 -9.73
C LYS A 91 -4.92 -14.61 -10.16
N ARG A 92 -3.58 -14.65 -10.12
CA ARG A 92 -2.81 -15.82 -10.55
C ARG A 92 -2.52 -16.82 -9.43
N PHE A 93 -2.41 -16.33 -8.19
CA PHE A 93 -2.01 -17.11 -7.03
C PHE A 93 -3.02 -16.93 -5.90
N ASP A 94 -3.16 -17.97 -5.09
CA ASP A 94 -4.08 -17.95 -3.96
C ASP A 94 -3.54 -17.09 -2.81
N PHE A 95 -4.06 -15.86 -2.69
CA PHE A 95 -3.66 -14.89 -1.67
C PHE A 95 -4.07 -15.30 -0.24
N THR A 96 -4.82 -16.40 -0.06
CA THR A 96 -5.08 -16.97 1.28
C THR A 96 -3.86 -17.68 1.87
N LYS A 97 -2.84 -17.96 1.05
CA LYS A 97 -1.63 -18.65 1.49
C LYS A 97 -0.60 -17.65 2.02
N TRP A 98 -0.07 -17.92 3.21
CA TRP A 98 0.87 -17.03 3.90
C TRP A 98 2.12 -16.71 3.07
N TYR A 99 2.65 -17.67 2.30
CA TYR A 99 3.85 -17.47 1.49
C TYR A 99 3.58 -16.56 0.29
N VAL A 100 2.38 -16.58 -0.29
CA VAL A 100 1.99 -15.65 -1.38
C VAL A 100 1.93 -14.23 -0.85
N ALA A 101 1.33 -14.04 0.33
CA ALA A 101 1.27 -12.74 0.99
C ALA A 101 2.66 -12.23 1.39
N LEU A 102 3.53 -13.09 1.93
CA LEU A 102 4.90 -12.75 2.29
C LEU A 102 5.72 -12.32 1.06
N ILE A 103 5.70 -13.11 -0.01
CA ILE A 103 6.42 -12.79 -1.26
C ILE A 103 5.87 -11.49 -1.86
N THR A 104 4.55 -11.28 -1.82
CA THR A 104 3.95 -10.03 -2.29
C THR A 104 4.44 -8.85 -1.49
N GLY A 105 4.45 -8.94 -0.16
CA GLY A 105 4.98 -7.90 0.72
C GLY A 105 6.45 -7.57 0.43
N LEU A 106 7.27 -8.60 0.19
CA LEU A 106 8.66 -8.42 -0.24
C LEU A 106 8.79 -7.70 -1.58
N ILE A 107 7.99 -8.08 -2.59
CA ILE A 107 7.98 -7.37 -3.89
C ILE A 107 7.58 -5.91 -3.70
N LEU A 108 6.52 -5.65 -2.94
CA LEU A 108 6.03 -4.30 -2.67
C LEU A 108 7.05 -3.46 -1.89
N SER A 109 7.86 -4.07 -1.03
CA SER A 109 8.92 -3.37 -0.29
C SER A 109 9.97 -2.72 -1.19
N VAL A 110 10.09 -3.18 -2.43
CA VAL A 110 10.99 -2.62 -3.44
C VAL A 110 10.22 -1.75 -4.44
N VAL A 111 9.07 -2.22 -4.94
CA VAL A 111 8.25 -1.49 -5.92
C VAL A 111 7.81 -0.13 -5.39
N ALA A 112 7.36 -0.06 -4.12
CA ALA A 112 6.87 1.19 -3.56
C ALA A 112 7.97 2.25 -3.40
N PRO A 113 9.17 1.94 -2.87
CA PRO A 113 10.30 2.86 -2.86
C PRO A 113 10.87 3.21 -4.24
N LEU A 114 10.85 2.29 -5.22
CA LEU A 114 11.33 2.59 -6.58
C LEU A 114 10.57 3.76 -7.21
N ILE A 115 9.25 3.83 -6.97
CA ILE A 115 8.40 4.91 -7.49
C ILE A 115 8.38 6.09 -6.50
N GLY A 116 8.32 5.80 -5.20
CA GLY A 116 8.17 6.81 -4.16
C GLY A 116 9.43 7.63 -3.89
N THR A 117 10.63 7.09 -4.12
CA THR A 117 11.90 7.78 -3.84
C THR A 117 12.13 8.95 -4.81
N PRO A 118 12.02 8.80 -6.14
CA PRO A 118 12.12 9.94 -7.06
C PRO A 118 11.15 11.06 -6.71
N ILE A 119 9.90 10.72 -6.38
CA ILE A 119 8.86 11.68 -5.98
C ILE A 119 9.28 12.40 -4.69
N ALA A 120 9.77 11.66 -3.69
CA ALA A 120 10.19 12.22 -2.42
C ALA A 120 11.40 13.15 -2.53
N VAL A 121 12.39 12.76 -3.33
CA VAL A 121 13.58 13.58 -3.59
C VAL A 121 13.19 14.85 -4.33
N ALA A 122 12.32 14.77 -5.33
CA ALA A 122 11.89 15.92 -6.12
C ALA A 122 11.05 16.92 -5.30
N LEU A 123 10.17 16.45 -4.43
CA LEU A 123 9.24 17.30 -3.68
C LEU A 123 9.81 17.81 -2.34
N PHE A 124 10.70 17.04 -1.70
CA PHE A 124 11.14 17.31 -0.33
C PHE A 124 12.66 17.23 -0.13
N GLY A 125 13.45 17.05 -1.20
CA GLY A 125 14.91 16.93 -1.07
C GLY A 125 15.38 15.69 -0.30
N GLY A 126 14.49 14.71 -0.13
CA GLY A 126 14.78 13.43 0.53
C GLY A 126 14.40 13.33 2.01
N LEU A 127 13.88 14.39 2.63
CA LEU A 127 13.40 14.43 4.01
C LEU A 127 11.91 14.79 4.02
N ASN A 128 11.05 13.87 4.41
CA ASN A 128 9.60 14.01 4.24
C ASN A 128 8.85 14.23 5.56
N GLY A 129 9.57 14.51 6.66
CA GLY A 129 9.00 14.63 8.00
C GLY A 129 8.59 13.28 8.61
N SER A 130 9.10 12.18 8.07
CA SER A 130 8.75 10.83 8.52
C SER A 130 9.67 10.37 9.65
N GLY A 131 9.24 9.38 10.44
CA GLY A 131 10.12 8.72 11.42
C GLY A 131 11.37 8.09 10.80
N MET A 132 11.35 7.86 9.47
CA MET A 132 12.45 7.29 8.71
C MET A 132 13.48 8.34 8.26
N ASP A 133 13.23 9.62 8.49
CA ASP A 133 14.15 10.71 8.17
C ASP A 133 15.44 10.62 9.01
N VAL A 134 15.40 9.99 10.19
CA VAL A 134 16.61 9.71 11.00
C VAL A 134 17.59 8.82 10.23
N VAL A 135 17.09 7.83 9.49
CA VAL A 135 17.92 6.95 8.66
C VAL A 135 18.52 7.71 7.49
N VAL A 136 17.74 8.62 6.88
CA VAL A 136 18.27 9.53 5.84
C VAL A 136 19.37 10.41 6.43
N LEU A 137 19.08 11.02 7.59
CA LEU A 137 19.99 11.73 8.51
C LEU A 137 21.38 11.13 8.56
N TRP A 138 21.39 9.90 9.05
CA TRP A 138 22.57 9.14 9.35
C TRP A 138 23.35 8.76 8.09
N LEU A 139 22.67 8.28 7.04
CA LEU A 139 23.33 7.92 5.78
C LEU A 139 23.94 9.14 5.07
N ARG A 140 23.27 10.29 5.15
CA ARG A 140 23.82 11.56 4.65
C ARG A 140 25.08 11.98 5.38
N ALA A 141 25.08 11.86 6.71
CA ALA A 141 26.26 12.12 7.52
C ALA A 141 27.41 11.15 7.21
N ALA A 142 27.11 9.92 6.78
CA ALA A 142 28.08 8.93 6.31
C ALA A 142 28.61 9.22 4.88
N GLY A 143 28.09 10.24 4.18
CA GLY A 143 28.56 10.67 2.87
C GLY A 143 27.72 10.21 1.68
N ASP A 144 26.59 9.52 1.91
CA ASP A 144 25.74 9.05 0.82
C ASP A 144 24.98 10.17 0.10
N SER A 145 24.63 9.91 -1.16
CA SER A 145 23.79 10.80 -1.96
C SER A 145 22.36 10.90 -1.44
N VAL A 146 21.67 12.01 -1.77
CA VAL A 146 20.23 12.23 -1.49
C VAL A 146 19.40 11.01 -1.84
N PHE A 147 19.60 10.56 -3.08
CA PHE A 147 18.81 9.52 -3.64
C PHE A 147 19.05 8.19 -2.92
N ALA A 148 20.31 7.83 -2.68
CA ALA A 148 20.67 6.59 -2.00
C ALA A 148 20.14 6.57 -0.56
N SER A 149 20.35 7.64 0.22
CA SER A 149 19.89 7.71 1.60
C SER A 149 18.36 7.63 1.71
N THR A 150 17.63 8.35 0.84
CA THR A 150 16.16 8.29 0.81
C THR A 150 15.67 6.92 0.34
N PHE A 151 16.33 6.31 -0.64
CA PHE A 151 15.97 4.98 -1.14
C PHE A 151 16.11 3.90 -0.07
N ILE A 152 17.26 3.84 0.61
CA ILE A 152 17.56 2.86 1.67
C ILE A 152 16.59 3.04 2.84
N SER A 153 16.37 4.28 3.26
CA SER A 153 15.41 4.61 4.32
C SER A 153 14.00 4.14 3.96
N ARG A 154 13.53 4.41 2.73
CA ARG A 154 12.20 3.99 2.28
C ARG A 154 12.08 2.48 2.10
N ILE A 155 13.10 1.78 1.59
CA ILE A 155 13.12 0.31 1.55
C ILE A 155 12.96 -0.25 2.96
N THR A 156 13.74 0.25 3.91
CA THR A 156 13.72 -0.27 5.28
C THR A 156 12.33 -0.10 5.92
N GLY A 157 11.71 1.07 5.75
CA GLY A 157 10.35 1.31 6.23
C GLY A 157 9.29 0.49 5.49
N ASN A 158 9.38 0.38 4.16
CA ASN A 158 8.41 -0.38 3.37
C ASN A 158 8.58 -1.90 3.54
N PHE A 159 9.74 -2.38 3.94
CA PHE A 159 9.99 -3.80 4.19
C PHE A 159 9.05 -4.34 5.28
N VAL A 160 9.09 -3.71 6.45
CA VAL A 160 8.23 -4.10 7.58
C VAL A 160 6.77 -3.82 7.26
N ASP A 161 6.47 -2.61 6.78
CA ASP A 161 5.11 -2.18 6.49
C ASP A 161 4.39 -3.06 5.45
N LYS A 162 5.03 -3.35 4.31
CA LYS A 162 4.38 -4.09 3.21
C LYS A 162 4.23 -5.58 3.51
N ILE A 163 5.17 -6.17 4.25
CA ILE A 163 5.01 -7.55 4.73
C ILE A 163 3.82 -7.63 5.70
N ILE A 164 3.78 -6.76 6.71
CA ILE A 164 2.69 -6.75 7.70
C ILE A 164 1.35 -6.47 7.01
N THR A 165 1.29 -5.49 6.12
CA THR A 165 0.08 -5.14 5.36
C THR A 165 -0.45 -6.34 4.56
N CYS A 166 0.41 -7.03 3.80
CA CYS A 166 -0.03 -8.19 3.02
C CYS A 166 -0.48 -9.35 3.91
N LEU A 167 0.22 -9.63 5.01
CA LEU A 167 -0.16 -10.68 5.96
C LEU A 167 -1.49 -10.37 6.66
N LEU A 168 -1.72 -9.11 7.05
CA LEU A 168 -2.99 -8.66 7.63
C LEU A 168 -4.14 -8.83 6.64
N VAL A 169 -3.95 -8.43 5.38
CA VAL A 169 -4.99 -8.61 4.34
C VAL A 169 -5.26 -10.10 4.09
N MET A 170 -4.21 -10.94 4.02
CA MET A 170 -4.38 -12.39 3.91
C MET A 170 -5.18 -12.95 5.09
N PHE A 171 -4.87 -12.51 6.31
CA PHE A 171 -5.60 -12.91 7.51
C PHE A 171 -7.08 -12.49 7.44
N MET A 172 -7.36 -11.24 7.05
CA MET A 172 -8.73 -10.74 6.86
C MET A 172 -9.50 -11.57 5.84
N VAL A 173 -8.91 -11.86 4.69
CA VAL A 173 -9.53 -12.65 3.61
C VAL A 173 -9.80 -14.09 4.07
N THR A 174 -8.89 -14.67 4.84
CA THR A 174 -8.99 -16.06 5.30
C THR A 174 -9.99 -16.22 6.45
N LYS A 175 -10.03 -15.27 7.39
CA LYS A 175 -10.87 -15.34 8.59
C LYS A 175 -12.29 -14.83 8.38
N LEU A 176 -12.52 -13.94 7.41
CA LEU A 176 -13.86 -13.44 7.10
C LEU A 176 -14.48 -14.32 6.01
N PRO A 177 -15.49 -15.16 6.33
CA PRO A 177 -16.05 -16.12 5.37
C PRO A 177 -16.65 -15.43 4.14
N TYR A 178 -17.08 -14.18 4.32
CA TYR A 178 -17.59 -13.33 3.27
C TYR A 178 -16.50 -12.94 2.24
N PHE A 179 -15.33 -12.54 2.72
CA PHE A 179 -14.19 -12.17 1.86
C PHE A 179 -13.62 -13.37 1.13
N ALA A 180 -13.49 -14.52 1.81
CA ALA A 180 -13.09 -15.77 1.17
C ALA A 180 -14.00 -16.15 -0.02
N LYS A 181 -15.32 -15.95 0.11
CA LYS A 181 -16.28 -16.19 -0.98
C LYS A 181 -16.09 -15.22 -2.15
N LEU A 182 -15.76 -13.95 -1.88
CA LEU A 182 -15.51 -12.95 -2.92
C LEU A 182 -14.23 -13.26 -3.71
N VAL A 183 -13.13 -13.60 -3.03
CA VAL A 183 -11.86 -13.96 -3.70
C VAL A 183 -12.02 -15.19 -4.58
N LYS A 184 -12.65 -16.26 -4.09
CA LYS A 184 -12.92 -17.47 -4.89
C LYS A 184 -13.75 -17.18 -6.14
N LYS A 185 -14.65 -16.21 -6.06
CA LYS A 185 -15.48 -15.81 -7.20
C LYS A 185 -14.71 -14.99 -8.22
N GLU A 186 -13.91 -14.03 -7.77
CA GLU A 186 -13.07 -13.22 -8.67
C GLU A 186 -12.06 -14.11 -9.43
N ASN A 187 -11.45 -15.08 -8.74
CA ASN A 187 -10.54 -16.03 -9.39
C ASN A 187 -11.24 -16.91 -10.45
N ARG A 188 -12.53 -17.25 -10.25
CA ARG A 188 -13.32 -17.98 -11.25
C ARG A 188 -13.69 -17.14 -12.47
N ASN A 189 -13.80 -15.81 -12.33
CA ASN A 189 -14.08 -14.93 -13.46
C ASN A 189 -12.81 -14.59 -14.27
N ALA A 190 -11.64 -14.87 -13.71
CA ALA A 190 -10.34 -14.59 -14.32
C ALA A 190 -9.70 -15.81 -15.01
N ALA A 191 -10.27 -17.01 -14.81
CA ALA A 191 -9.89 -18.27 -15.47
C ALA A 191 -10.82 -18.54 -16.66
#